data_AF-A0A3Q1F3D8-F1
#
_entry.id   AF-A0A3Q1F3D8-F1
#
_cell.length_a   1.000
_cell.length_b   1.000
_cell.length_c   1.000
_cell.angle_alpha   90.00
_cell.angle_beta   90.00
_cell.angle_gamma   90.00
#
_symmetry.space_group_name_H-M   'P 1'
#
loop_
_entity.id
_entity.type
_entity.pdbx_description
1 polymer ?
#
loop_
_entity_poly.entity_id
_entity_poly.type
_entity_poly.pdbx_seq_one_letter_code
_entity_poly.pdbx_strand_id
1 'polypeptide(L)'
;MTMDEVREFERAIQEATNQKIGMFPPSISISETPLSSCALTGPASAPSTPMCTDAPESLSVPKDRPRKKSAPETLTLPDPAPSTTPQSSTLSPVPLFY
;
A
#
# COMPACT_ATOMS: atom_id res chain seq x y z
N MET A 1 18.43 20.36 -6.05
CA MET A 1 18.39 19.01 -6.63
C MET A 1 16.94 18.59 -6.76
N THR A 2 16.49 18.23 -7.95
CA THR A 2 15.14 17.70 -8.17
C THR A 2 15.10 16.19 -7.90
N MET A 3 13.91 15.61 -7.73
CA MET A 3 13.79 14.15 -7.57
C MET A 3 14.29 13.39 -8.80
N ASP A 4 14.17 13.97 -9.99
CA ASP A 4 14.70 13.40 -11.23
C ASP A 4 16.22 13.40 -11.24
N GLU A 5 16.85 14.51 -10.83
CA GLU A 5 18.31 14.61 -10.70
C GLU A 5 18.86 13.61 -9.67
N VAL A 6 18.16 13.36 -8.56
CA VAL A 6 18.56 12.33 -7.58
C VAL A 6 18.50 10.94 -8.21
N ARG A 7 17.40 10.61 -8.88
CA ARG A 7 17.24 9.30 -9.55
C ARG A 7 18.28 9.06 -10.63
N GLU A 8 18.61 10.08 -11.41
CA GLU A 8 19.63 10.00 -12.46
C GLU A 8 21.02 9.79 -11.85
N PHE A 9 21.36 10.52 -10.78
CA PHE A 9 22.62 10.34 -10.07
C PHE A 9 22.79 8.92 -9.54
N GLU A 10 21.77 8.38 -8.84
CA GLU A 10 21.80 7.01 -8.32
C GLU A 10 21.99 5.98 -9.44
N ARG A 11 21.29 6.15 -10.56
CA ARG A 11 21.42 5.28 -11.73
C ARG A 11 22.83 5.35 -12.33
N ALA A 12 23.37 6.55 -12.52
CA ALA A 12 24.68 6.76 -13.11
C ALA A 12 25.80 6.11 -12.28
N ILE A 13 25.72 6.19 -10.95
CA ILE A 13 26.67 5.52 -10.05
C ILE A 13 26.58 4.00 -10.20
N GLN A 14 25.37 3.45 -10.28
CA GLN A 14 25.19 2.01 -10.47
C GLN A 14 25.74 1.53 -11.82
N GLU A 15 25.44 2.26 -12.90
CA GLU A 15 25.94 1.94 -14.24
C GLU A 15 27.46 2.01 -14.31
N ALA A 16 28.08 3.06 -13.75
CA ALA A 16 29.53 3.19 -13.68
C ALA A 16 30.16 2.02 -12.89
N THR A 17 29.53 1.58 -11.81
CA THR A 17 29.97 0.42 -11.04
C THR A 17 29.89 -0.85 -11.87
N ASN A 18 28.77 -1.08 -12.57
CA ASN A 18 28.59 -2.25 -13.44
C ASN A 18 29.63 -2.30 -14.56
N GLN A 19 30.04 -1.15 -15.11
CA GLN A 19 31.14 -1.12 -16.09
C GLN A 19 32.50 -1.43 -15.50
N LYS A 20 32.72 -1.11 -14.22
CA LYS A 20 34.00 -1.33 -13.54
C LYS A 20 34.21 -2.77 -13.08
N ILE A 21 33.16 -3.40 -12.52
CA ILE A 21 33.27 -4.73 -11.88
C ILE A 21 32.40 -5.80 -12.54
N GLY A 22 31.68 -5.47 -13.62
CA GLY A 22 30.69 -6.32 -14.24
C GLY A 22 29.33 -6.24 -13.53
N MET A 23 28.28 -6.68 -14.22
CA MET A 23 26.95 -6.75 -13.67
C MET A 23 26.85 -7.95 -12.72
N PHE A 24 26.82 -7.70 -11.41
CA PHE A 24 26.70 -8.75 -10.41
C PHE A 24 25.22 -8.93 -10.04
N PRO A 25 24.59 -10.08 -10.37
CA PRO A 25 23.22 -10.32 -9.94
C PRO A 25 23.16 -10.31 -8.41
N PRO A 26 22.07 -9.81 -7.80
CA PRO A 26 21.92 -9.89 -6.35
C PRO A 26 22.02 -11.36 -5.94
N SER A 27 23.00 -11.68 -5.07
CA SER A 27 23.18 -13.03 -4.53
C SER A 27 22.00 -13.37 -3.62
N ILE A 28 20.96 -13.97 -4.19
CA ILE A 28 19.90 -14.63 -3.43
C ILE A 28 20.02 -16.13 -3.65
N SER A 29 20.09 -16.89 -2.55
CA SER A 29 19.97 -18.34 -2.58
C SER A 29 18.65 -18.69 -1.92
N ILE A 30 17.71 -19.20 -2.72
CA ILE A 30 16.45 -19.73 -2.21
C ILE A 30 16.69 -21.23 -2.04
N SER A 31 16.93 -21.67 -0.81
CA SER A 31 16.82 -23.10 -0.51
C SER A 31 15.34 -23.45 -0.46
N GLU A 32 14.90 -24.34 -1.35
CA GLU A 32 13.63 -25.05 -1.15
C GLU A 32 13.80 -25.96 0.07
N THR A 33 13.61 -25.42 1.26
CA THR A 33 13.16 -26.26 2.37
C THR A 33 11.74 -26.66 2.01
N PRO A 34 11.45 -27.96 1.74
CA PRO A 34 10.08 -28.36 1.48
C PRO A 34 9.24 -27.91 2.67
N LEU A 35 8.31 -26.99 2.42
CA LEU A 35 7.30 -26.64 3.40
C LEU A 35 6.64 -27.96 3.75
N SER A 36 6.79 -28.41 5.00
CA SER A 36 6.20 -29.66 5.46
C SER A 36 4.76 -29.68 4.99
N SER A 37 4.42 -30.64 4.11
CA SER A 37 3.04 -30.78 3.63
C SER A 37 2.15 -30.77 4.86
N CYS A 38 1.30 -29.74 4.94
CA CYS A 38 0.34 -29.60 6.00
C CYS A 38 -0.62 -30.79 5.89
N ALA A 39 -0.30 -31.89 6.58
CA ALA A 39 -1.32 -32.84 6.95
C ALA A 39 -2.36 -32.02 7.72
N LEU A 40 -3.62 -32.08 7.27
CA LEU A 40 -4.77 -31.30 7.75
C LEU A 40 -5.03 -31.41 9.28
N THR A 41 -4.19 -32.15 10.02
CA THR A 41 -4.30 -32.45 11.46
C THR A 41 -2.94 -32.45 12.18
N GLY A 42 -1.97 -31.63 11.77
CA GLY A 42 -0.78 -31.31 12.59
C GLY A 42 -1.06 -30.15 13.57
N PRO A 43 -0.36 -30.04 14.72
CA PRO A 43 -0.65 -28.99 15.70
C PRO A 43 -0.40 -27.63 15.06
N ALA A 44 -1.50 -26.90 14.83
CA ALA A 44 -1.51 -25.61 14.15
C ALA A 44 -0.64 -24.60 14.93
N SER A 45 0.57 -24.39 14.45
CA SER A 45 1.52 -23.40 14.98
C SER A 45 1.26 -21.99 14.44
N ALA A 46 0.30 -21.82 13.53
CA ALA A 46 -0.17 -20.52 13.08
C ALA A 46 -1.48 -20.17 13.82
N PRO A 47 -1.54 -19.02 14.53
CA PRO A 47 -2.79 -18.53 15.07
C PRO A 47 -3.76 -18.28 13.90
N SER A 48 -4.97 -18.84 13.97
CA SER A 48 -6.02 -18.52 13.01
C SER A 48 -6.29 -17.02 13.09
N THR A 49 -6.22 -16.32 11.96
CA THR A 49 -6.67 -14.93 11.87
C THR A 49 -8.12 -14.88 12.36
N PRO A 50 -8.43 -14.16 13.44
CA PRO A 50 -9.79 -14.08 13.93
C PRO A 50 -10.66 -13.45 12.83
N MET A 51 -11.70 -14.16 12.40
CA MET A 51 -12.68 -13.72 11.39
C MET A 51 -13.61 -12.63 11.94
N CYS A 52 -13.13 -11.77 12.85
CA CYS A 52 -13.91 -10.67 13.38
C CYS A 52 -13.92 -9.55 12.33
N THR A 53 -15.09 -9.30 11.73
CA THR A 53 -15.30 -8.18 10.82
C THR A 53 -15.54 -6.86 11.56
N ASP A 54 -15.65 -6.90 12.89
CA ASP A 54 -15.85 -5.71 13.70
C ASP A 54 -14.55 -4.91 13.83
N ALA A 55 -14.67 -3.59 13.74
CA ALA A 55 -13.51 -2.71 13.82
C ALA A 55 -12.92 -2.79 15.23
N PRO A 56 -11.57 -2.86 15.36
CA PRO A 56 -10.95 -2.92 16.68
C PRO A 56 -11.27 -1.65 17.47
N GLU A 57 -11.59 -1.82 18.75
CA GLU A 57 -11.99 -0.73 19.64
C GLU A 57 -10.89 0.34 19.82
N SER A 58 -9.65 0.02 19.46
CA SER A 58 -8.52 0.96 19.38
C SER A 58 -8.65 2.03 18.30
N LEU A 59 -9.46 1.80 17.25
CA LEU A 59 -9.80 2.78 16.23
C LEU A 59 -11.00 3.67 16.63
N SER A 60 -11.67 3.34 17.74
CA SER A 60 -12.74 4.19 18.26
C SER A 60 -12.14 5.54 18.62
N VAL A 61 -12.61 6.59 17.94
CA VAL A 61 -12.21 7.97 18.27
C VAL A 61 -12.53 8.17 19.74
N PRO A 62 -11.58 8.60 20.58
CA PRO A 62 -11.86 8.85 21.98
C PRO A 62 -13.09 9.71 22.15
N LYS A 63 -14.16 9.12 22.70
CA LYS A 63 -15.49 9.77 22.77
C LYS A 63 -15.50 11.04 23.62
N ASP A 64 -14.54 11.21 24.52
CA ASP A 64 -14.33 12.48 25.20
C ASP A 64 -12.93 12.51 25.81
N ARG A 65 -11.89 12.67 24.98
CA ARG A 65 -10.59 13.09 25.52
C ARG A 65 -10.63 14.61 25.63
N PRO A 66 -10.51 15.21 26.83
CA PRO A 66 -10.27 16.62 26.95
C PRO A 66 -9.01 16.93 26.13
N ARG A 67 -9.20 17.55 24.97
CA ARG A 67 -8.07 17.93 24.12
C ARG A 67 -7.21 18.85 24.98
N LYS A 68 -5.92 18.51 25.13
CA LYS A 68 -4.97 19.50 25.66
C LYS A 68 -5.09 20.74 24.78
N LYS A 69 -5.18 21.95 25.39
CA LYS A 69 -5.30 23.23 24.65
C LYS A 69 -4.20 23.47 23.61
N SER A 70 -3.15 22.64 23.58
CA SER A 70 -2.04 22.69 22.64
C SER A 70 -2.23 21.86 21.36
N ALA A 71 -3.33 21.11 21.22
CA ALA A 71 -3.58 20.37 19.98
C ALA A 71 -3.83 21.38 18.85
N PRO A 72 -3.03 21.38 17.77
CA PRO A 72 -3.28 22.26 16.63
C PRO A 72 -4.63 21.92 16.01
N GLU A 73 -5.35 22.93 15.52
CA GLU A 73 -6.53 22.73 14.68
C GLU A 73 -6.10 21.81 13.53
N THR A 74 -6.68 20.61 13.47
CA THR A 74 -6.40 19.66 12.40
C THR A 74 -6.75 20.33 11.08
N LEU A 75 -5.82 20.32 10.13
CA LEU A 75 -6.03 20.79 8.76
C LEU A 75 -7.27 20.10 8.21
N THR A 76 -8.39 20.82 8.21
CA THR A 76 -9.66 20.32 7.71
C THR A 76 -9.64 20.53 6.21
N LEU A 77 -9.73 19.45 5.44
CA LEU A 77 -9.89 19.55 3.99
C LEU A 77 -11.18 20.34 3.72
N PRO A 78 -11.19 21.29 2.77
CA PRO A 78 -12.42 21.98 2.42
C PRO A 78 -13.48 20.98 1.96
N ASP A 79 -14.74 21.22 2.34
CA ASP A 79 -15.87 20.39 1.93
C ASP A 79 -15.86 20.23 0.40
N PRO A 80 -16.05 19.01 -0.13
CA PRO A 80 -16.28 18.86 -1.55
C PRO A 80 -17.51 19.71 -1.89
N ALA A 81 -17.33 20.68 -2.79
CA ALA A 81 -18.42 21.51 -3.26
C ALA A 81 -19.61 20.62 -3.65
N PRO A 82 -20.87 21.04 -3.38
CA PRO A 82 -22.02 20.25 -3.80
C PRO A 82 -21.94 20.10 -5.32
N SER A 83 -21.68 18.89 -5.78
CA SER A 83 -21.80 18.55 -7.20
C SER A 83 -23.28 18.64 -7.54
N THR A 84 -23.74 19.82 -7.96
CA THR A 84 -24.99 19.99 -8.67
C THR A 84 -24.80 19.44 -10.08
N THR A 85 -24.61 18.13 -10.19
CA THR A 85 -24.77 17.41 -11.44
C THR A 85 -25.93 16.44 -11.23
N PRO A 86 -27.12 16.74 -11.79
CA PRO A 86 -28.22 15.81 -11.73
C PRO A 86 -27.79 14.50 -12.40
N GLN A 87 -28.09 13.39 -11.74
CA GLN A 87 -28.14 12.08 -12.39
C GLN A 87 -28.99 12.21 -13.65
N SER A 88 -28.37 12.06 -14.82
CA SER A 88 -29.04 11.61 -16.03
C SER A 88 -28.32 10.35 -16.48
N SER A 89 -28.90 9.22 -16.10
CA SER A 89 -28.58 7.92 -16.69
C SER A 89 -28.90 7.97 -18.18
N THR A 90 -27.87 7.94 -19.02
CA THR A 90 -28.05 7.61 -20.44
C THR A 90 -26.94 6.65 -20.84
N LEU A 91 -27.26 5.35 -20.88
CA LEU A 91 -26.45 4.36 -21.57
C LEU A 91 -26.29 4.82 -23.04
N SER A 92 -25.06 5.04 -23.49
CA SER A 92 -24.78 5.06 -24.93
C SER A 92 -24.33 3.65 -25.36
N PRO A 93 -24.88 3.09 -26.44
CA PRO A 93 -24.41 1.82 -26.96
C PRO A 93 -23.05 2.00 -27.67
N VAL A 94 -22.11 1.13 -27.32
CA VAL A 94 -20.79 1.02 -27.95
C VAL A 94 -20.95 0.42 -29.35
N PRO A 95 -20.44 1.03 -30.44
CA PRO A 95 -20.45 0.39 -31.74
C PRO A 95 -19.34 -0.67 -31.83
N LEU A 96 -19.75 -1.92 -32.09
CA LEU A 96 -18.89 -3.01 -32.54
C LEU A 96 -18.45 -2.74 -33.98
N PHE A 97 -17.15 -2.53 -34.20
CA PHE A 97 -16.56 -2.62 -35.53
C PHE A 97 -16.15 -4.09 -35.78
N TYR A 98 -16.66 -4.67 -36.86
CA TYR A 98 -16.17 -5.91 -37.46
C TYR A 98 -15.04 -5.60 -38.45
#